data_AF-J9GE45-F1
#
_entry.id   AF-J9GE45-F1
#
_cell.length_a   1.000
_cell.length_b   1.000
_cell.length_c   1.000
_cell.angle_alpha   90.00
_cell.angle_beta   90.00
_cell.angle_gamma   90.00
#
_symmetry.space_group_name_H-M   'P 1'
#
loop_
_entity.id
_entity.type
_entity.pdbx_description
1 polymer ?
#
loop_
_entity_poly.entity_id
_entity_poly.type
_entity_poly.pdbx_seq_one_letter_code
_entity_poly.pdbx_strand_id
1 'polypeptide(L)'
;MNISYKWLKEYVDFDMSANEVADALTSIGLEVDGVEEVQAIKGGLEGLVVGHVLTCEVHPNSDHMHICTVDVGTGEAQQIVCGAPNVAAGQKVIVATLGTKLYDGDECFTIKRSKLRGVESLGMICAEDEIGVGKSHDGIIVLPENTPVGLKAAEYYGLESDFVIEVDITPNRADACSHYGVARDFYAWLKRNGKVASLKRMDVSAYQTDCHELEIDVEVENTEACPRYCAVTLKDCEVKESPQWLKDKLTTIGLRPINNIVDVTNYVMMAYGQPLHCFDADMIKGGKVIVRTLPEGTKFQTLDGVEHTLSERDLAICNAEEPMCIAGV
;
A
#
# COMPACT_ATOMS: atom_id res chain seq x y z
N MET A 1 -9.71 13.59 1.93
CA MET A 1 -9.65 12.14 2.28
C MET A 1 -9.17 11.38 1.06
N ASN A 2 -8.13 10.55 1.20
CA ASN A 2 -7.55 9.84 0.05
C ASN A 2 -8.23 8.47 -0.17
N ILE A 3 -8.73 8.28 -1.39
CA ILE A 3 -9.38 7.05 -1.84
C ILE A 3 -8.55 6.43 -2.95
N SER A 4 -8.09 5.19 -2.76
CA SER A 4 -7.45 4.41 -3.83
C SER A 4 -8.51 3.97 -4.84
N TYR A 5 -8.27 4.24 -6.12
CA TYR A 5 -9.11 3.85 -7.24
C TYR A 5 -9.19 2.32 -7.38
N LYS A 6 -8.05 1.61 -7.23
CA LYS A 6 -8.05 0.13 -7.22
C LYS A 6 -8.81 -0.44 -6.04
N TRP A 7 -8.63 0.12 -4.85
CA TRP A 7 -9.35 -0.36 -3.67
C TRP A 7 -10.86 -0.10 -3.81
N LEU A 8 -11.26 1.01 -4.44
CA LEU A 8 -12.67 1.27 -4.78
C LEU A 8 -13.25 0.16 -5.67
N LYS A 9 -12.47 -0.34 -6.65
CA LYS A 9 -12.87 -1.45 -7.53
C LYS A 9 -13.10 -2.78 -6.82
N GLU A 10 -12.55 -2.98 -5.62
CA GLU A 10 -12.85 -4.16 -4.82
C GLU A 10 -14.28 -4.15 -4.28
N TYR A 11 -14.85 -2.95 -4.05
CA TYR A 11 -16.20 -2.78 -3.53
C TYR A 11 -17.23 -2.54 -4.61
N VAL A 12 -16.88 -1.91 -5.72
CA VAL A 12 -17.83 -1.64 -6.80
C VAL A 12 -17.22 -1.90 -8.16
N ASP A 13 -17.91 -2.69 -8.99
CA ASP A 13 -17.47 -2.95 -10.36
C ASP A 13 -17.85 -1.78 -11.27
N PHE A 14 -16.86 -1.20 -11.97
CA PHE A 14 -17.08 -0.15 -12.95
C PHE A 14 -15.94 -0.10 -13.98
N ASP A 15 -16.26 0.46 -15.14
CA ASP A 15 -15.34 0.68 -16.27
C ASP A 15 -15.38 2.17 -16.64
N MET A 16 -14.72 2.98 -15.79
CA MET A 16 -14.60 4.44 -15.89
C MET A 16 -13.18 4.80 -15.46
N SER A 17 -12.56 5.76 -16.13
CA SER A 17 -11.27 6.33 -15.75
C SER A 17 -11.34 7.02 -14.38
N ALA A 18 -10.20 7.24 -13.72
CA ALA A 18 -10.16 7.92 -12.42
C ALA A 18 -10.77 9.34 -12.47
N ASN A 19 -10.57 10.07 -13.57
CA ASN A 19 -11.18 11.39 -13.76
C ASN A 19 -12.71 11.32 -13.92
N GLU A 20 -13.23 10.33 -14.64
CA GLU A 20 -14.68 10.15 -14.75
C GLU A 20 -15.31 9.74 -13.41
N VAL A 21 -14.59 8.97 -12.59
CA VAL A 21 -15.02 8.68 -11.21
C VAL A 21 -15.03 9.96 -10.38
N ALA A 22 -13.99 10.78 -10.48
CA ALA A 22 -13.91 12.06 -9.77
C ALA A 22 -15.08 12.99 -10.12
N ASP A 23 -15.38 13.17 -11.42
CA ASP A 23 -16.52 13.96 -11.88
C ASP A 23 -17.85 13.43 -11.32
N ALA A 24 -18.02 12.10 -11.28
CA ALA A 24 -19.22 11.47 -10.74
C ALA A 24 -19.37 11.71 -9.23
N LEU A 25 -18.29 11.55 -8.44
CA LEU A 25 -18.28 11.81 -7.00
C LEU A 25 -18.59 13.29 -6.69
N THR A 26 -17.95 14.21 -7.40
CA THR A 26 -18.21 15.66 -7.25
C THR A 26 -19.67 15.98 -7.55
N SER A 27 -20.27 15.34 -8.56
CA SER A 27 -21.69 15.57 -8.92
C SER A 27 -22.70 15.17 -7.84
N ILE A 28 -22.30 14.35 -6.87
CA ILE A 28 -23.13 13.89 -5.74
C ILE A 28 -22.74 14.53 -4.40
N GLY A 29 -21.90 15.58 -4.43
CA GLY A 29 -21.50 16.33 -3.24
C GLY A 29 -20.34 15.71 -2.46
N LEU A 30 -19.60 14.77 -3.07
CA LEU A 30 -18.30 14.33 -2.61
C LEU A 30 -17.24 15.01 -3.49
N GLU A 31 -16.94 16.27 -3.17
CA GLU A 31 -16.05 17.12 -3.96
C GLU A 31 -14.66 16.50 -4.06
N VAL A 32 -14.13 16.42 -5.28
CA VAL A 32 -12.79 15.89 -5.54
C VAL A 32 -11.84 17.02 -5.85
N ASP A 33 -10.83 17.20 -5.00
CA ASP A 33 -9.81 18.23 -5.14
C ASP A 33 -8.71 17.83 -6.12
N GLY A 34 -8.42 16.52 -6.20
CA GLY A 34 -7.31 16.02 -7.00
C GLY A 34 -7.44 14.55 -7.35
N VAL A 35 -6.81 14.19 -8.48
CA VAL A 35 -6.57 12.81 -8.89
C VAL A 35 -5.09 12.70 -9.20
N GLU A 36 -4.37 11.91 -8.40
CA GLU A 36 -2.92 11.73 -8.53
C GLU A 36 -2.60 10.27 -8.87
N GLU A 37 -1.70 10.04 -9.82
CA GLU A 37 -1.19 8.71 -10.10
C GLU A 37 -0.17 8.32 -9.03
N VAL A 38 -0.41 7.19 -8.36
CA VAL A 38 0.52 6.60 -7.39
C VAL A 38 1.14 5.35 -8.01
N GLN A 39 2.43 5.45 -8.28
CA GLN A 39 3.21 4.36 -8.85
C GLN A 39 3.86 3.58 -7.71
N ALA A 40 3.65 2.27 -7.67
CA ALA A 40 4.29 1.39 -6.68
C ALA A 40 5.83 1.45 -6.77
N ILE A 41 6.34 1.72 -7.98
CA ILE A 41 7.75 2.01 -8.24
C ILE A 41 7.80 3.31 -9.05
N LYS A 42 8.64 4.25 -8.62
CA LYS A 42 8.83 5.54 -9.30
C LYS A 42 9.24 5.33 -10.75
N GLY A 43 8.49 5.91 -11.68
CA GLY A 43 8.67 5.70 -13.12
C GLY A 43 7.92 4.50 -13.70
N GLY A 44 7.21 3.72 -12.89
CA GLY A 44 6.33 2.62 -13.34
C GLY A 44 7.05 1.51 -14.12
N LEU A 45 8.37 1.41 -14.00
CA LEU A 45 9.25 0.63 -14.87
C LEU A 45 9.07 0.91 -16.38
N GLU A 46 8.65 2.12 -16.74
CA GLU A 46 8.41 2.51 -18.12
C GLU A 46 9.71 2.49 -18.93
N GLY A 47 9.69 1.79 -20.08
CA GLY A 47 10.87 1.64 -20.95
C GLY A 47 11.84 0.54 -20.52
N LEU A 48 11.49 -0.28 -19.53
CA LEU A 48 12.24 -1.50 -19.19
C LEU A 48 11.57 -2.72 -19.81
N VAL A 49 12.39 -3.62 -20.37
CA VAL A 49 11.93 -4.83 -21.05
C VAL A 49 12.79 -6.03 -20.67
N VAL A 50 12.23 -7.23 -20.82
CA VAL A 50 12.97 -8.49 -20.70
C VAL A 50 13.88 -8.65 -21.92
N GLY A 51 15.19 -8.72 -21.70
CA GLY A 51 16.19 -9.03 -22.70
C GLY A 51 16.74 -10.45 -22.57
N HIS A 52 17.37 -10.95 -23.63
CA HIS A 52 18.11 -12.20 -23.66
C HIS A 52 19.56 -11.96 -24.07
N VAL A 53 20.50 -12.30 -23.20
CA VAL A 53 21.93 -12.15 -23.45
C VAL A 53 22.38 -13.23 -24.43
N LEU A 54 22.62 -12.87 -25.69
CA LEU A 54 23.05 -13.78 -26.74
C LEU A 54 24.54 -14.11 -26.61
N THR A 55 25.37 -13.10 -26.36
CA THR A 55 26.81 -13.24 -26.16
C THR A 55 27.25 -12.40 -24.97
N CYS A 56 28.32 -12.83 -24.31
CA CYS A 56 28.97 -12.11 -23.21
C CYS A 56 30.49 -12.30 -23.37
N GLU A 57 31.19 -11.26 -23.81
CA GLU A 57 32.63 -11.27 -24.05
C GLU A 57 33.35 -10.33 -23.09
N VAL A 58 34.58 -10.66 -22.70
CA VAL A 58 35.38 -9.79 -21.82
C VAL A 58 35.73 -8.49 -22.55
N HIS A 59 35.58 -7.36 -21.87
CA HIS A 59 35.87 -6.07 -22.45
C HIS A 59 37.39 -5.90 -22.70
N PRO A 60 37.85 -5.56 -23.93
CA PRO A 60 39.27 -5.55 -24.28
C PRO A 60 40.10 -4.52 -23.49
N ASN A 61 39.43 -3.46 -23.00
CA ASN A 61 40.05 -2.39 -22.20
C ASN A 61 39.60 -2.38 -20.72
N SER A 62 39.07 -3.49 -20.18
CA SER A 62 38.63 -3.57 -18.77
C SER A 62 38.57 -4.99 -18.23
N ASP A 63 39.14 -5.22 -17.04
CA ASP A 63 39.15 -6.54 -16.39
C ASP A 63 37.85 -6.85 -15.62
N HIS A 64 36.93 -5.88 -15.56
CA HIS A 64 35.68 -5.94 -14.75
C HIS A 64 34.42 -5.64 -15.56
N MET A 65 34.50 -5.60 -16.89
CA MET A 65 33.32 -5.33 -17.74
C MET A 65 33.22 -6.37 -18.84
N HIS A 66 32.00 -6.56 -19.30
CA HIS A 66 31.64 -7.47 -20.37
C HIS A 66 30.89 -6.71 -21.46
N ILE A 67 31.15 -7.08 -22.71
CA ILE A 67 30.40 -6.63 -23.88
C ILE A 67 29.37 -7.69 -24.16
N CYS A 68 28.10 -7.33 -23.95
CA CYS A 68 26.99 -8.23 -24.17
C CYS A 68 26.25 -7.85 -25.45
N THR A 69 25.86 -8.84 -26.25
CA THR A 69 24.85 -8.64 -27.30
C THR A 69 23.52 -9.16 -26.76
N VAL A 70 22.52 -8.30 -26.68
CA VAL A 70 21.25 -8.58 -26.00
C VAL A 70 20.09 -8.41 -26.97
N ASP A 71 19.28 -9.45 -27.14
CA ASP A 71 18.00 -9.36 -27.83
C ASP A 71 16.94 -8.79 -26.88
N VAL A 72 16.31 -7.69 -27.27
CA VAL A 72 15.24 -7.02 -26.50
C VAL A 72 13.88 -7.11 -27.18
N GLY A 73 13.73 -7.97 -28.21
CA GLY A 73 12.47 -8.21 -28.90
C GLY A 73 12.12 -7.18 -29.98
N THR A 74 13.04 -6.28 -30.32
CA THR A 74 12.84 -5.25 -31.37
C THR A 74 13.33 -5.68 -32.77
N GLY A 75 13.86 -6.90 -32.89
CA GLY A 75 14.37 -7.47 -34.16
C GLY A 75 15.86 -7.23 -34.41
N GLU A 76 16.49 -6.26 -33.73
CA GLU A 76 17.94 -6.01 -33.77
C GLU A 76 18.54 -6.13 -32.38
N ALA A 77 19.55 -7.00 -32.22
CA ALA A 77 20.24 -7.17 -30.96
C ALA A 77 21.08 -5.92 -30.63
N GLN A 78 21.04 -5.50 -29.37
CA GLN A 78 21.69 -4.30 -28.87
C GLN A 78 23.02 -4.67 -28.19
N GLN A 79 24.07 -3.92 -28.47
CA GLN A 79 25.33 -4.03 -27.73
C GLN A 79 25.23 -3.25 -26.43
N ILE A 80 25.39 -3.93 -25.30
CA ILE A 80 25.30 -3.34 -23.96
C ILE A 80 26.55 -3.74 -23.16
N VAL A 81 27.24 -2.75 -22.60
CA VAL A 81 28.38 -2.99 -21.71
C VAL A 81 27.86 -3.16 -20.29
N CYS A 82 28.20 -4.25 -19.63
CA CYS A 82 27.76 -4.58 -18.28
C CYS A 82 28.96 -4.88 -17.37
N GLY A 83 28.98 -4.29 -16.17
CA GLY A 83 30.02 -4.51 -15.16
C GLY A 83 29.69 -5.57 -14.11
N ALA A 84 28.47 -6.11 -14.12
CA ALA A 84 28.03 -7.04 -13.08
C ALA A 84 28.75 -8.39 -13.21
N PRO A 85 29.23 -8.98 -12.09
CA PRO A 85 30.02 -10.21 -12.13
C PRO A 85 29.19 -11.44 -12.51
N ASN A 86 27.87 -11.36 -12.38
CA ASN A 86 26.93 -12.45 -12.63
C ASN A 86 26.36 -12.47 -14.06
N VAL A 87 26.77 -11.55 -14.95
CA VAL A 87 26.29 -11.50 -16.34
C VAL A 87 26.90 -12.62 -17.19
N ALA A 88 26.06 -13.39 -17.88
CA ALA A 88 26.48 -14.51 -18.71
C ALA A 88 25.55 -14.69 -19.93
N ALA A 89 26.10 -15.27 -21.00
CA ALA A 89 25.31 -15.65 -22.17
C ALA A 89 24.24 -16.69 -21.82
N GLY A 90 23.07 -16.60 -22.45
CA GLY A 90 21.89 -17.44 -22.22
C GLY A 90 20.94 -16.92 -21.13
N GLN A 91 21.29 -15.86 -20.39
CA GLN A 91 20.44 -15.33 -19.33
C GLN A 91 19.29 -14.46 -19.88
N LYS A 92 18.11 -14.59 -19.27
CA LYS A 92 17.04 -13.59 -19.36
C LYS A 92 17.28 -12.51 -18.32
N VAL A 93 17.26 -11.25 -18.72
CA VAL A 93 17.64 -10.11 -17.86
C VAL A 93 16.67 -8.95 -18.06
N ILE A 94 16.67 -7.98 -17.15
CA ILE A 94 15.93 -6.72 -17.35
C ILE A 94 16.85 -5.70 -18.00
N VAL A 95 16.35 -5.04 -19.05
CA VAL A 95 17.10 -4.08 -19.85
C VAL A 95 16.36 -2.74 -19.90
N ALA A 96 17.05 -1.67 -19.52
CA ALA A 96 16.61 -0.30 -19.80
C ALA A 96 17.09 0.11 -21.20
N THR A 97 16.14 0.36 -22.10
CA THR A 97 16.42 0.76 -23.48
C THR A 97 16.81 2.24 -23.59
N LEU A 98 17.28 2.67 -24.77
CA LEU A 98 17.57 4.09 -25.00
C LEU A 98 16.32 4.96 -24.82
N GLY A 99 16.45 6.07 -24.09
CA GLY A 99 15.36 6.98 -23.75
C GLY A 99 14.62 6.63 -22.45
N THR A 100 14.86 5.44 -21.89
CA THR A 100 14.29 5.02 -20.59
C THR A 100 14.76 5.95 -19.48
N LYS A 101 13.84 6.35 -18.60
CA LYS A 101 14.15 7.13 -17.39
C LYS A 101 14.26 6.17 -16.21
N LEU A 102 15.41 6.19 -15.54
CA LEU A 102 15.62 5.49 -14.28
C LEU A 102 15.70 6.50 -13.14
N TYR A 103 15.33 6.03 -11.95
CA TYR A 103 15.23 6.85 -10.75
C TYR A 103 16.14 6.27 -9.68
N ASP A 104 17.08 7.08 -9.18
CA ASP A 104 17.89 6.77 -8.01
C ASP A 104 17.47 7.74 -6.89
N GLY A 105 16.57 7.26 -6.03
CA GLY A 105 15.85 8.10 -5.06
C GLY A 105 15.07 9.22 -5.74
N ASP A 106 15.51 10.47 -5.55
CA ASP A 106 14.90 11.66 -6.15
C ASP A 106 15.55 12.10 -7.46
N GLU A 107 16.71 11.54 -7.80
CA GLU A 107 17.39 11.85 -9.04
C GLU A 107 16.83 11.00 -10.18
N CYS A 108 16.60 11.65 -11.33
CA CYS A 108 16.14 10.99 -12.55
C CYS A 108 17.19 11.15 -13.63
N PHE A 109 17.61 10.05 -14.23
CA PHE A 109 18.51 10.06 -15.38
C PHE A 109 17.93 9.27 -16.56
N THR A 110 18.27 9.69 -17.77
CA THR A 110 17.81 9.05 -19.01
C THR A 110 18.92 8.21 -19.60
N ILE A 111 18.61 6.96 -19.92
CA ILE A 111 19.50 6.06 -20.64
C ILE A 111 19.77 6.62 -22.03
N LYS A 112 21.03 6.91 -22.31
CA LYS A 112 21.50 7.46 -23.59
C LYS A 112 22.60 6.57 -24.13
N ARG A 113 22.79 6.64 -25.46
CA ARG A 113 23.96 6.03 -26.11
C ARG A 113 25.21 6.60 -25.47
N SER A 114 26.06 5.74 -24.94
CA SER A 114 27.32 6.12 -24.29
C SER A 114 28.48 5.27 -24.82
N LYS A 115 29.70 5.74 -24.59
CA LYS A 115 30.93 4.97 -24.86
C LYS A 115 31.62 4.69 -23.53
N LEU A 116 31.67 3.41 -23.16
CA LEU A 116 32.37 2.93 -21.98
C LEU A 116 33.71 2.36 -22.44
N ARG A 117 34.81 3.04 -22.08
CA ARG A 117 36.18 2.65 -22.45
C ARG A 117 36.39 2.33 -23.93
N GLY A 118 35.76 3.13 -24.80
CA GLY A 118 35.88 3.06 -26.25
C GLY A 118 34.83 2.18 -26.95
N VAL A 119 34.04 1.41 -26.21
CA VAL A 119 32.98 0.53 -26.76
C VAL A 119 31.61 1.18 -26.55
N GLU A 120 30.75 1.14 -27.55
CA GLU A 120 29.40 1.69 -27.47
C GLU A 120 28.49 0.82 -26.59
N SER A 121 27.66 1.46 -25.77
CA SER A 121 26.56 0.82 -25.04
C SER A 121 25.23 1.45 -25.43
N LEU A 122 24.28 0.61 -25.84
CA LEU A 122 22.95 1.00 -26.37
C LEU A 122 21.82 0.71 -25.38
N GLY A 123 22.15 0.72 -24.10
CA GLY A 123 21.21 0.44 -23.01
C GLY A 123 21.98 0.12 -21.74
N MET A 124 21.26 -0.45 -20.79
CA MET A 124 21.78 -0.88 -19.49
C MET A 124 21.06 -2.15 -19.06
N ILE A 125 21.81 -3.13 -18.56
CA ILE A 125 21.24 -4.31 -17.89
C ILE A 125 21.11 -3.96 -16.41
N CYS A 126 19.93 -4.11 -15.84
CA CYS A 126 19.58 -3.53 -14.54
C CYS A 126 19.69 -4.52 -13.38
N ALA A 127 20.07 -4.00 -12.21
CA ALA A 127 19.97 -4.62 -10.89
C ALA A 127 18.61 -4.29 -10.21
N GLU A 128 18.35 -4.92 -9.06
CA GLU A 128 17.07 -4.76 -8.34
C GLU A 128 16.89 -3.36 -7.72
N ASP A 129 17.96 -2.83 -7.15
CA ASP A 129 18.01 -1.52 -6.51
C ASP A 129 17.86 -0.38 -7.51
N GLU A 130 18.51 -0.50 -8.69
CA GLU A 130 18.46 0.49 -9.77
C GLU A 130 17.07 0.74 -10.35
N ILE A 131 16.17 -0.23 -10.20
CA ILE A 131 14.80 -0.16 -10.74
C ILE A 131 13.75 -0.21 -9.63
N GLY A 132 14.17 -0.20 -8.36
CA GLY A 132 13.27 -0.14 -7.21
C GLY A 132 12.43 -1.39 -6.94
N VAL A 133 12.78 -2.55 -7.52
CA VAL A 133 12.06 -3.82 -7.28
C VAL A 133 12.63 -4.59 -6.08
N GLY A 134 13.80 -4.19 -5.58
CA GLY A 134 14.48 -4.82 -4.44
C GLY A 134 15.60 -3.95 -3.89
N LYS A 135 16.38 -4.50 -2.95
CA LYS A 135 17.52 -3.83 -2.31
C LYS A 135 18.86 -4.50 -2.62
N SER A 136 18.85 -5.56 -3.44
CA SER A 136 20.07 -6.30 -3.76
C SER A 136 20.93 -5.51 -4.75
N HIS A 137 22.21 -5.35 -4.41
CA HIS A 137 23.27 -4.81 -5.27
C HIS A 137 24.20 -5.95 -5.76
N ASP A 138 23.90 -7.22 -5.47
CA ASP A 138 24.84 -8.31 -5.72
C ASP A 138 25.08 -8.59 -7.22
N GLY A 139 24.28 -7.99 -8.11
CA GLY A 139 24.47 -8.02 -9.55
C GLY A 139 23.19 -7.70 -10.33
N ILE A 140 23.19 -8.03 -11.62
CA ILE A 140 22.01 -7.85 -12.48
C ILE A 140 20.87 -8.82 -12.11
N ILE A 141 19.65 -8.46 -12.48
CA ILE A 141 18.48 -9.33 -12.38
C ILE A 141 18.57 -10.44 -13.43
N VAL A 142 18.56 -11.69 -12.98
CA VAL A 142 18.45 -12.89 -13.84
C VAL A 142 17.08 -13.52 -13.67
N LEU A 143 16.32 -13.58 -14.74
CA LEU A 143 14.95 -14.10 -14.78
C LEU A 143 14.92 -15.59 -15.18
N PRO A 144 13.82 -16.30 -14.91
CA PRO A 144 13.61 -17.66 -15.41
C PRO A 144 13.77 -17.75 -16.93
N GLU A 145 14.34 -18.85 -17.42
CA GLU A 145 14.66 -19.05 -18.85
C GLU A 145 13.43 -18.93 -19.77
N ASN A 146 12.26 -19.32 -19.25
CA ASN A 146 10.99 -19.30 -19.98
C ASN A 146 10.35 -17.91 -20.10
N THR A 147 10.96 -16.86 -19.54
CA THR A 147 10.40 -15.50 -19.62
C THR A 147 10.48 -14.97 -21.05
N PRO A 148 9.36 -14.49 -21.65
CA PRO A 148 9.36 -13.99 -23.02
C PRO A 148 10.24 -12.75 -23.20
N VAL A 149 11.04 -12.72 -24.26
CA VAL A 149 11.86 -11.56 -24.64
C VAL A 149 10.96 -10.45 -25.18
N GLY A 150 11.25 -9.20 -24.81
CA GLY A 150 10.47 -8.01 -25.18
C GLY A 150 9.24 -7.77 -24.29
N LEU A 151 8.94 -8.68 -23.34
CA LEU A 151 7.91 -8.44 -22.32
C LEU A 151 8.28 -7.21 -21.50
N LYS A 152 7.34 -6.30 -21.27
CA LYS A 152 7.60 -5.11 -20.44
C LYS A 152 7.87 -5.53 -19.00
N ALA A 153 8.82 -4.88 -18.34
CA ALA A 153 9.14 -5.18 -16.94
C ALA A 153 7.93 -4.94 -16.01
N ALA A 154 7.15 -3.88 -16.26
CA ALA A 154 5.92 -3.62 -15.52
C ALA A 154 4.92 -4.79 -15.62
N GLU A 155 4.74 -5.35 -16.82
CA GLU A 155 3.88 -6.51 -17.05
C GLU A 155 4.44 -7.78 -16.38
N TYR A 156 5.76 -7.98 -16.41
CA TYR A 156 6.42 -9.11 -15.76
C TYR A 156 6.24 -9.10 -14.23
N TYR A 157 6.40 -7.93 -13.60
CA TYR A 157 6.24 -7.76 -12.15
C TYR A 157 4.78 -7.55 -11.71
N GLY A 158 3.83 -7.49 -12.65
CA GLY A 158 2.43 -7.19 -12.34
C GLY A 158 2.25 -5.79 -11.74
N LEU A 159 3.13 -4.85 -12.08
CA LEU A 159 3.04 -3.47 -11.61
C LEU A 159 1.97 -2.75 -12.39
N GLU A 160 0.93 -2.39 -11.68
CA GLU A 160 -0.11 -1.49 -12.16
C GLU A 160 0.00 -0.21 -11.35
N SER A 161 -0.06 0.96 -12.00
CA SER A 161 -0.27 2.23 -11.30
C SER A 161 -1.64 2.23 -10.61
N ASP A 162 -1.74 2.87 -9.46
CA ASP A 162 -3.03 3.22 -8.86
C ASP A 162 -3.28 4.72 -9.02
N PHE A 163 -4.51 5.15 -8.78
CA PHE A 163 -4.87 6.56 -8.70
C PHE A 163 -5.42 6.85 -7.31
N VAL A 164 -4.94 7.90 -6.68
CA VAL A 164 -5.51 8.44 -5.45
C VAL A 164 -6.46 9.56 -5.81
N ILE A 165 -7.69 9.43 -5.37
CA ILE A 165 -8.75 10.42 -5.51
C ILE A 165 -8.86 11.12 -4.16
N GLU A 166 -8.52 12.41 -4.11
CA GLU A 166 -8.64 13.22 -2.91
C GLU A 166 -10.06 13.79 -2.82
N VAL A 167 -10.84 13.26 -1.89
CA VAL A 167 -12.24 13.62 -1.66
C VAL A 167 -12.36 14.51 -0.42
N ASP A 168 -12.92 15.70 -0.60
CA ASP A 168 -13.21 16.63 0.47
C ASP A 168 -14.56 16.33 1.12
N ILE A 169 -14.49 15.82 2.35
CA ILE A 169 -15.66 15.31 3.07
C ILE A 169 -16.25 16.40 3.95
N THR A 170 -17.47 16.82 3.61
CA THR A 170 -18.24 17.75 4.44
C THR A 170 -18.72 17.07 5.74
N PRO A 171 -18.87 17.80 6.86
CA PRO A 171 -19.17 17.19 8.17
C PRO A 171 -20.47 16.37 8.24
N ASN A 172 -21.45 16.66 7.37
CA ASN A 172 -22.70 15.89 7.27
C ASN A 172 -22.52 14.54 6.55
N ARG A 173 -21.36 14.27 5.97
CA ARG A 173 -21.03 13.08 5.18
C ARG A 173 -20.02 12.16 5.85
N ALA A 174 -20.09 12.02 7.18
CA ALA A 174 -19.26 11.07 7.93
C ALA A 174 -19.37 9.63 7.40
N ASP A 175 -20.48 9.30 6.73
CA ASP A 175 -20.71 8.02 6.08
C ASP A 175 -19.77 7.75 4.89
N ALA A 176 -19.16 8.80 4.32
CA ALA A 176 -18.19 8.76 3.24
C ALA A 176 -16.73 8.88 3.74
N CYS A 177 -16.48 8.86 5.05
CA CYS A 177 -15.13 8.79 5.63
C CYS A 177 -14.50 7.38 5.50
N SER A 178 -14.77 6.66 4.40
CA SER A 178 -14.21 5.34 4.11
C SER A 178 -14.34 4.95 2.64
N HIS A 179 -13.52 4.01 2.19
CA HIS A 179 -13.59 3.47 0.83
C HIS A 179 -14.96 2.85 0.54
N TYR A 180 -15.52 2.08 1.47
CA TYR A 180 -16.84 1.49 1.29
C TYR A 180 -17.96 2.55 1.30
N GLY A 181 -17.83 3.59 2.13
CA GLY A 181 -18.75 4.74 2.14
C GLY A 181 -18.83 5.43 0.80
N VAL A 182 -17.67 5.79 0.24
CA VAL A 182 -17.55 6.38 -1.10
C VAL A 182 -18.03 5.41 -2.18
N ALA A 183 -17.68 4.12 -2.09
CA ALA A 183 -18.16 3.09 -3.04
C ALA A 183 -19.68 2.97 -3.06
N ARG A 184 -20.35 3.07 -1.90
CA ARG A 184 -21.81 2.99 -1.80
C ARG A 184 -22.48 4.17 -2.53
N ASP A 185 -21.96 5.37 -2.35
CA ASP A 185 -22.44 6.58 -3.00
C ASP A 185 -22.21 6.53 -4.51
N PHE A 186 -21.01 6.13 -4.93
CA PHE A 186 -20.67 5.97 -6.34
C PHE A 186 -21.53 4.88 -7.01
N TYR A 187 -21.77 3.76 -6.32
CA TYR A 187 -22.67 2.71 -6.78
C TYR A 187 -24.09 3.24 -7.00
N ALA A 188 -24.63 4.07 -6.11
CA ALA A 188 -25.93 4.69 -6.27
C ALA A 188 -25.97 5.59 -7.52
N TRP A 189 -24.91 6.37 -7.75
CA TRP A 189 -24.75 7.17 -8.97
C TRP A 189 -24.71 6.31 -10.23
N LEU A 190 -23.93 5.23 -10.24
CA LEU A 190 -23.85 4.29 -11.36
C LEU A 190 -25.22 3.72 -11.71
N LYS A 191 -25.96 3.24 -10.70
CA LYS A 191 -27.32 2.73 -10.88
C LYS A 191 -28.27 3.79 -11.42
N ARG A 192 -28.19 5.02 -10.91
CA ARG A 192 -29.04 6.12 -11.37
C ARG A 192 -28.79 6.50 -12.82
N ASN A 193 -27.55 6.34 -13.29
CA ASN A 193 -27.12 6.62 -14.67
C ASN A 193 -27.20 5.38 -15.60
N GLY A 194 -27.91 4.32 -15.18
CA GLY A 194 -28.16 3.14 -16.03
C GLY A 194 -26.92 2.27 -16.26
N LYS A 195 -25.87 2.42 -15.45
CA LYS A 195 -24.66 1.59 -15.53
C LYS A 195 -24.89 0.25 -14.83
N VAL A 196 -24.31 -0.80 -15.38
CA VAL A 196 -24.25 -2.12 -14.72
C VAL A 196 -23.13 -2.08 -13.71
N ALA A 197 -23.49 -2.19 -12.43
CA ALA A 197 -22.55 -2.23 -11.32
C ALA A 197 -23.08 -3.19 -10.24
N SER A 198 -22.17 -3.73 -9.45
CA SER A 198 -22.47 -4.49 -8.24
C SER A 198 -21.73 -3.86 -7.06
N LEU A 199 -22.37 -3.83 -5.88
CA LEU A 199 -21.73 -3.40 -4.65
C LEU A 199 -21.41 -4.65 -3.83
N LYS A 200 -20.13 -4.80 -3.46
CA LYS A 200 -19.57 -5.94 -2.75
C LYS A 200 -19.12 -5.50 -1.38
N ARG A 201 -19.34 -6.37 -0.40
CA ARG A 201 -18.80 -6.25 0.95
C ARG A 201 -18.11 -7.57 1.30
N MET A 202 -17.11 -7.53 2.15
CA MET A 202 -16.48 -8.74 2.67
C MET A 202 -17.53 -9.64 3.33
N ASP A 203 -17.55 -10.90 2.91
CA ASP A 203 -18.41 -11.91 3.53
C ASP A 203 -17.79 -12.35 4.86
N VAL A 204 -18.56 -12.19 5.92
CA VAL A 204 -18.17 -12.55 7.29
C VAL A 204 -19.02 -13.71 7.83
N SER A 205 -19.84 -14.33 6.99
CA SER A 205 -20.74 -15.42 7.39
C SER A 205 -20.02 -16.67 7.89
N ALA A 206 -18.75 -16.84 7.51
CA ALA A 206 -17.89 -17.93 7.98
C ALA A 206 -17.25 -17.68 9.36
N TYR A 207 -17.39 -16.48 9.93
CA TYR A 207 -16.85 -16.18 11.24
C TYR A 207 -17.53 -17.02 12.34
N GLN A 208 -16.72 -17.64 13.18
CA GLN A 208 -17.16 -18.37 14.36
C GLN A 208 -16.11 -18.20 15.46
N THR A 209 -16.54 -18.31 16.72
CA THR A 209 -15.64 -18.29 17.87
C THR A 209 -14.84 -19.60 17.90
N ASP A 210 -13.52 -19.50 17.90
CA ASP A 210 -12.63 -20.67 17.95
C ASP A 210 -12.55 -21.27 19.37
N CYS A 211 -12.41 -20.42 20.40
CA CYS A 211 -12.36 -20.82 21.80
C CYS A 211 -12.77 -19.69 22.76
N HIS A 212 -12.89 -20.01 24.06
CA HIS A 212 -13.27 -19.10 25.15
C HIS A 212 -12.19 -19.02 26.25
N GLU A 213 -10.92 -19.22 25.88
CA GLU A 213 -9.81 -19.28 26.86
C GLU A 213 -9.34 -17.90 27.36
N LEU A 214 -9.68 -16.84 26.64
CA LEU A 214 -9.31 -15.46 26.96
C LEU A 214 -10.58 -14.59 26.94
N GLU A 215 -11.39 -14.70 27.98
CA GLU A 215 -12.57 -13.85 28.16
C GLU A 215 -12.22 -12.62 29.01
N ILE A 216 -12.56 -11.45 28.50
CA ILE A 216 -12.41 -10.16 29.20
C ILE A 216 -13.82 -9.60 29.39
N ASP A 217 -14.20 -9.36 30.64
CA ASP A 217 -15.52 -8.80 30.95
C ASP A 217 -15.60 -7.35 30.48
N VAL A 218 -16.75 -6.93 29.96
CA VAL A 218 -16.96 -5.56 29.47
C VAL A 218 -18.16 -4.96 30.15
N GLU A 219 -17.95 -3.84 30.84
CA GLU A 219 -18.99 -3.05 31.47
C GLU A 219 -19.03 -1.65 30.86
N VAL A 220 -20.23 -1.20 30.48
CA VAL A 220 -20.44 0.16 29.98
C VAL A 220 -21.28 0.91 31.00
N GLU A 221 -20.62 1.70 31.85
CA GLU A 221 -21.30 2.50 32.88
C GLU A 221 -22.02 3.71 32.26
N ASN A 222 -21.38 4.37 31.28
CA ASN A 222 -21.96 5.51 30.57
C ASN A 222 -22.55 5.11 29.21
N THR A 223 -23.75 4.53 29.25
CA THR A 223 -24.46 4.05 28.04
C THR A 223 -25.01 5.17 27.15
N GLU A 224 -25.09 6.41 27.65
CA GLU A 224 -25.49 7.56 26.85
C GLU A 224 -24.37 7.98 25.89
N ALA A 225 -23.15 8.11 26.41
CA ALA A 225 -21.97 8.45 25.61
C ALA A 225 -21.47 7.27 24.77
N CYS A 226 -21.62 6.04 25.27
CA CYS A 226 -21.25 4.81 24.57
C CYS A 226 -22.44 3.84 24.53
N PRO A 227 -23.36 3.97 23.56
CA PRO A 227 -24.51 3.08 23.46
C PRO A 227 -24.13 1.65 23.06
N ARG A 228 -22.92 1.45 22.54
CA ARG A 228 -22.42 0.15 22.11
C ARG A 228 -20.90 0.07 22.25
N TYR A 229 -20.43 -0.93 22.98
CA TYR A 229 -19.05 -1.36 22.99
C TYR A 229 -18.98 -2.84 22.61
N CYS A 230 -18.08 -3.21 21.72
CA CYS A 230 -17.87 -4.60 21.30
C CYS A 230 -16.38 -4.91 21.35
N ALA A 231 -16.04 -6.07 21.89
CA ALA A 231 -14.68 -6.56 21.95
C ALA A 231 -14.63 -8.00 21.40
N VAL A 232 -13.51 -8.34 20.79
CA VAL A 232 -13.15 -9.71 20.41
C VAL A 232 -11.72 -9.91 20.89
N THR A 233 -11.46 -11.04 21.55
CA THR A 233 -10.12 -11.41 21.98
C THR A 233 -9.46 -12.31 20.94
N LEU A 234 -8.17 -12.11 20.73
CA LEU A 234 -7.32 -12.89 19.85
C LEU A 234 -6.15 -13.37 20.69
N LYS A 235 -5.86 -14.68 20.64
CA LYS A 235 -4.77 -15.31 21.40
C LYS A 235 -3.63 -15.68 20.45
N ASP A 236 -2.42 -15.77 21.01
CA ASP A 236 -1.19 -16.19 20.32
C ASP A 236 -0.85 -15.31 19.11
N CYS A 237 -1.14 -14.00 19.22
CA CYS A 237 -0.77 -13.03 18.21
C CYS A 237 0.72 -12.68 18.30
N GLU A 238 1.40 -12.74 17.16
CA GLU A 238 2.78 -12.28 17.01
C GLU A 238 2.79 -10.88 16.39
N VAL A 239 3.44 -9.92 17.05
CA VAL A 239 3.65 -8.57 16.50
C VAL A 239 4.81 -8.61 15.52
N LYS A 240 4.55 -8.31 14.24
CA LYS A 240 5.53 -8.29 13.16
C LYS A 240 5.16 -7.32 12.07
N GLU A 241 6.02 -7.19 11.06
CA GLU A 241 5.68 -6.41 9.87
C GLU A 241 4.41 -6.93 9.18
N SER A 242 3.63 -5.98 8.68
CA SER A 242 2.44 -6.26 7.87
C SER A 242 2.80 -6.92 6.54
N PRO A 243 1.91 -7.79 6.01
CA PRO A 243 2.07 -8.33 4.67
C PRO A 243 2.05 -7.21 3.62
N GLN A 244 2.73 -7.43 2.49
CA GLN A 244 2.97 -6.38 1.50
C GLN A 244 1.67 -5.72 0.99
N TRP A 245 0.63 -6.51 0.70
CA TRP A 245 -0.67 -5.99 0.24
C TRP A 245 -1.30 -4.97 1.21
N LEU A 246 -1.12 -5.15 2.51
CA LEU A 246 -1.66 -4.27 3.54
C LEU A 246 -0.84 -2.98 3.60
N LYS A 247 0.48 -3.11 3.55
CA LYS A 247 1.41 -1.97 3.48
C LYS A 247 1.15 -1.12 2.24
N ASP A 248 0.97 -1.74 1.09
CA ASP A 248 0.69 -1.07 -0.17
C ASP A 248 -0.59 -0.24 -0.07
N LYS A 249 -1.71 -0.86 0.36
CA LYS A 249 -2.99 -0.14 0.51
C LYS A 249 -2.91 1.07 1.44
N LEU A 250 -2.27 0.93 2.60
CA LEU A 250 -2.10 2.02 3.55
C LEU A 250 -1.20 3.12 2.98
N THR A 251 -0.08 2.74 2.37
CA THR A 251 0.89 3.69 1.82
C THR A 251 0.30 4.46 0.66
N THR A 252 -0.47 3.81 -0.22
CA THR A 252 -1.16 4.47 -1.34
C THR A 252 -2.04 5.62 -0.88
N ILE A 253 -2.74 5.49 0.25
CA ILE A 253 -3.60 6.56 0.78
C ILE A 253 -2.88 7.51 1.75
N GLY A 254 -1.55 7.41 1.87
CA GLY A 254 -0.71 8.30 2.67
C GLY A 254 -0.53 7.88 4.13
N LEU A 255 -0.94 6.67 4.53
CA LEU A 255 -0.71 6.14 5.87
C LEU A 255 0.60 5.35 5.93
N ARG A 256 1.43 5.64 6.94
CA ARG A 256 2.67 4.90 7.19
C ARG A 256 2.37 3.59 7.92
N PRO A 257 2.72 2.42 7.36
CA PRO A 257 2.61 1.14 8.07
C PRO A 257 3.50 1.10 9.31
N ILE A 258 3.07 0.37 10.34
CA ILE A 258 3.73 0.25 11.64
C ILE A 258 3.99 -1.23 11.97
N ASN A 259 2.93 -2.00 12.17
CA ASN A 259 2.96 -3.45 12.40
C ASN A 259 1.59 -4.07 12.09
N ASN A 260 1.55 -5.40 11.98
CA ASN A 260 0.35 -6.15 11.61
C ASN A 260 -0.90 -5.90 12.47
N ILE A 261 -0.75 -5.49 13.74
CA ILE A 261 -1.88 -5.21 14.62
C ILE A 261 -2.42 -3.78 14.40
N VAL A 262 -1.55 -2.78 14.38
CA VAL A 262 -1.96 -1.38 14.16
C VAL A 262 -2.42 -1.16 12.73
N ASP A 263 -1.78 -1.82 11.77
CA ASP A 263 -2.09 -1.65 10.36
C ASP A 263 -3.44 -2.26 10.00
N VAL A 264 -3.84 -3.38 10.62
CA VAL A 264 -5.15 -3.97 10.35
C VAL A 264 -6.29 -3.12 10.92
N THR A 265 -6.10 -2.47 12.08
CA THR A 265 -7.11 -1.54 12.62
C THR A 265 -7.24 -0.30 11.75
N ASN A 266 -6.12 0.29 11.32
CA ASN A 266 -6.10 1.40 10.36
C ASN A 266 -6.75 1.01 9.02
N TYR A 267 -6.48 -0.20 8.54
CA TYR A 267 -7.11 -0.72 7.33
C TYR A 267 -8.63 -0.80 7.47
N VAL A 268 -9.14 -1.37 8.56
CA VAL A 268 -10.60 -1.45 8.79
C VAL A 268 -11.23 -0.07 8.92
N MET A 269 -10.55 0.87 9.58
CA MET A 269 -10.96 2.26 9.67
C MET A 269 -11.12 2.88 8.27
N MET A 270 -10.11 2.74 7.42
CA MET A 270 -10.15 3.29 6.06
C MET A 270 -11.06 2.51 5.11
N ALA A 271 -11.25 1.21 5.35
CA ALA A 271 -12.13 0.34 4.58
C ALA A 271 -13.61 0.69 4.81
N TYR A 272 -14.02 0.80 6.07
CA TYR A 272 -15.42 0.81 6.48
C TYR A 272 -15.84 2.00 7.35
N GLY A 273 -14.91 2.88 7.72
CA GLY A 273 -15.20 4.09 8.50
C GLY A 273 -15.38 3.79 9.98
N GLN A 274 -14.87 2.64 10.44
CA GLN A 274 -14.95 2.20 11.83
C GLN A 274 -13.56 2.22 12.45
N PRO A 275 -13.20 3.25 13.23
CA PRO A 275 -12.00 3.22 14.05
C PRO A 275 -12.05 2.02 14.99
N LEU A 276 -10.91 1.34 15.11
CA LEU A 276 -10.70 0.22 16.02
C LEU A 276 -9.44 0.45 16.83
N HIS A 277 -9.41 -0.11 18.03
CA HIS A 277 -8.24 -0.08 18.89
C HIS A 277 -7.98 -1.47 19.46
N CYS A 278 -6.72 -1.78 19.71
CA CYS A 278 -6.29 -3.06 20.29
C CYS A 278 -5.58 -2.80 21.61
N PHE A 279 -5.98 -3.53 22.65
CA PHE A 279 -5.28 -3.57 23.92
C PHE A 279 -4.50 -4.87 24.03
N ASP A 280 -3.34 -4.82 24.66
CA ASP A 280 -2.65 -6.03 25.11
C ASP A 280 -3.46 -6.64 26.27
N ALA A 281 -4.04 -7.81 26.05
CA ALA A 281 -4.92 -8.47 27.01
C ALA A 281 -4.20 -8.79 28.33
N ASP A 282 -2.89 -9.09 28.27
CA ASP A 282 -2.08 -9.39 29.47
C ASP A 282 -1.88 -8.16 30.36
N MET A 283 -2.07 -6.96 29.79
CA MET A 283 -1.96 -5.67 30.49
C MET A 283 -3.29 -5.19 31.07
N ILE A 284 -4.43 -5.81 30.73
CA ILE A 284 -5.75 -5.43 31.24
C ILE A 284 -5.92 -5.94 32.68
N LYS A 285 -5.69 -5.06 33.65
CA LYS A 285 -5.79 -5.40 35.08
C LYS A 285 -7.22 -5.79 35.46
N GLY A 286 -7.33 -6.89 36.20
CA GLY A 286 -8.60 -7.46 36.63
C GLY A 286 -9.40 -8.18 35.54
N GLY A 287 -8.85 -8.34 34.33
CA GLY A 287 -9.54 -9.05 33.23
C GLY A 287 -10.87 -8.40 32.85
N LYS A 288 -10.98 -7.08 33.02
CA LYS A 288 -12.21 -6.33 32.84
C LYS A 288 -11.95 -4.99 32.19
N VAL A 289 -12.82 -4.62 31.25
CA VAL A 289 -12.88 -3.30 30.60
C VAL A 289 -14.11 -2.56 31.09
N ILE A 290 -13.94 -1.31 31.50
CA ILE A 290 -14.98 -0.44 32.04
C ILE A 290 -15.01 0.86 31.24
N VAL A 291 -16.14 1.15 30.59
CA VAL A 291 -16.35 2.37 29.82
C VAL A 291 -17.08 3.39 30.68
N ARG A 292 -16.36 4.41 31.13
CA ARG A 292 -16.86 5.42 32.09
C ARG A 292 -16.17 6.76 31.92
N THR A 293 -16.72 7.81 32.53
CA THR A 293 -16.00 9.08 32.69
C THR A 293 -15.15 9.06 33.95
N LEU A 294 -14.22 10.00 34.06
CA LEU A 294 -13.33 10.15 35.22
C LEU A 294 -13.61 11.47 35.93
N PRO A 295 -13.17 11.62 37.20
CA PRO A 295 -13.28 12.91 37.88
C PRO A 295 -12.59 14.03 37.10
N GLU A 296 -13.21 15.22 37.11
CA GLU A 296 -12.64 16.44 36.55
C GLU A 296 -11.21 16.65 37.06
N GLY A 297 -10.28 16.99 36.16
CA GLY A 297 -8.89 17.22 36.50
C GLY A 297 -8.00 15.97 36.49
N THR A 298 -8.55 14.80 36.14
CA THR A 298 -7.76 13.56 36.05
C THR A 298 -6.65 13.71 35.02
N LYS A 299 -5.42 13.38 35.40
CA LYS A 299 -4.26 13.41 34.50
C LYS A 299 -4.16 12.11 33.72
N PHE A 300 -3.92 12.22 32.42
CA PHE A 300 -3.76 11.06 31.54
C PHE A 300 -2.64 11.32 30.53
N GLN A 301 -1.73 10.36 30.36
CA GLN A 301 -0.66 10.45 29.37
C GLN A 301 -1.04 9.63 28.13
N THR A 302 -1.08 10.27 26.96
CA THR A 302 -1.38 9.62 25.68
C THR A 302 -0.15 8.91 25.11
N LEU A 303 -0.35 8.13 24.04
CA LEU A 303 0.69 7.29 23.41
C LEU A 303 1.89 8.09 22.87
N ASP A 304 1.70 9.38 22.59
CA ASP A 304 2.75 10.32 22.18
C ASP A 304 3.58 10.87 23.38
N GLY A 305 3.23 10.47 24.60
CA GLY A 305 3.89 10.89 25.84
C GLY A 305 3.40 12.23 26.38
N VAL A 306 2.38 12.85 25.79
CA VAL A 306 1.84 14.13 26.24
C VAL A 306 0.85 13.92 27.39
N GLU A 307 0.94 14.72 28.45
CA GLU A 307 -0.02 14.72 29.54
C GLU A 307 -1.21 15.64 29.22
N HIS A 308 -2.41 15.08 29.32
CA HIS A 308 -3.68 15.77 29.20
C HIS A 308 -4.42 15.78 30.55
N THR A 309 -5.26 16.79 30.73
CA THR A 309 -6.14 16.89 31.90
C THR A 309 -7.56 16.69 31.42
N LEU A 310 -8.19 15.61 31.89
CA LEU A 310 -9.51 15.19 31.46
C LEU A 310 -10.59 15.97 32.21
N SER A 311 -11.65 16.30 31.48
CA SER A 311 -12.90 16.81 32.03
C SER A 311 -13.81 15.67 32.47
N GLU A 312 -14.82 15.97 33.28
CA GLU A 312 -15.86 15.02 33.70
C GLU A 312 -16.70 14.46 32.54
N ARG A 313 -16.59 15.06 31.34
CA ARG A 313 -17.28 14.64 30.12
C ARG A 313 -16.45 13.75 29.23
N ASP A 314 -15.14 13.69 29.47
CA ASP A 314 -14.25 12.87 28.67
C ASP A 314 -14.45 11.41 29.04
N LEU A 315 -14.88 10.63 28.05
CA LEU A 315 -15.08 9.21 28.21
C LEU A 315 -13.73 8.51 28.14
N ALA A 316 -13.50 7.56 29.04
CA ALA A 316 -12.29 6.76 29.08
C ALA A 316 -12.63 5.27 29.02
N ILE A 317 -11.72 4.50 28.42
CA ILE A 317 -11.73 3.05 28.52
C ILE A 317 -10.77 2.69 29.64
N CYS A 318 -11.29 2.12 30.72
CA CYS A 318 -10.54 1.76 31.92
C CYS A 318 -10.41 0.24 32.04
N ASN A 319 -9.39 -0.22 32.76
CA ASN A 319 -9.41 -1.54 33.37
C ASN A 319 -9.98 -1.44 34.80
N ALA A 320 -9.81 -2.48 35.62
CA ALA A 320 -10.31 -2.48 37.01
C ALA A 320 -9.64 -1.43 37.93
N GLU A 321 -8.47 -0.92 37.56
CA GLU A 321 -7.63 -0.07 38.41
C GLU A 321 -7.46 1.36 37.83
N GLU A 322 -7.27 1.49 36.52
CA GLU A 322 -6.81 2.72 35.89
C GLU A 322 -7.39 2.94 34.48
N PRO A 323 -7.39 4.19 33.98
CA PRO A 323 -7.70 4.45 32.57
C PRO A 323 -6.60 3.90 31.65
N MET A 324 -7.02 3.30 30.54
CA MET A 324 -6.13 2.76 29.50
C MET A 324 -6.09 3.64 28.26
N CYS A 325 -7.20 4.28 27.88
CA CYS A 325 -7.22 5.29 26.81
C CYS A 325 -8.39 6.28 26.95
N ILE A 326 -8.29 7.40 26.22
CA ILE A 326 -9.41 8.31 25.98
C ILE A 326 -10.27 7.71 24.87
N ALA A 327 -11.57 7.55 25.11
CA ALA A 327 -12.45 6.80 24.23
C ALA A 327 -12.75 7.58 22.94
N GLY A 328 -12.34 7.04 21.80
CA GLY A 328 -12.67 7.57 20.47
C GLY A 328 -11.86 8.79 20.03
N VAL A 329 -10.70 9.02 20.66
CA VAL A 329 -9.76 10.13 20.37
C VAL A 329 -8.43 9.57 19.87
#